data_AF-A0AAV4DIL7-F1
#
_entry.id   AF-A0AAV4DIL7-F1
#
_cell.length_a   1.000
_cell.length_b   1.000
_cell.length_c   1.000
_cell.angle_alpha   90.00
_cell.angle_beta   90.00
_cell.angle_gamma   90.00
#
_symmetry.space_group_name_H-M   'P 1'
#
loop_
_entity.id
_entity.type
_entity.pdbx_description
1 polymer ?
#
loop_
_entity_poly.entity_id
_entity_poly.type
_entity_poly.pdbx_seq_one_letter_code
_entity_poly.pdbx_strand_id
1 'polypeptide(L)'
;MKAPYIIIMLLICVTASGIIWLIISRSGTPASDANQSIGCPNIVSRSEWNARAPKSVSYLSHQPLQYAFIHHSAYPEECLTKDSCAAAVRSFQDFHMDTRGWDDIGYSFLIGGEGTVFEGRGWDRVGAHTKGHNSVGLGRYLNKK
;
A
#
# COMPACT_ATOMS: atom_id res chain seq x y z
N MET A 1 -43.42 11.21 0.25
CA MET A 1 -44.24 12.16 -0.53
C MET A 1 -43.62 12.28 -1.91
N LYS A 2 -44.38 12.06 -2.99
CA LYS A 2 -43.85 11.93 -4.37
C LYS A 2 -43.88 13.26 -5.15
N ALA A 3 -42.88 13.38 -6.04
CA ALA A 3 -42.81 14.14 -7.31
C ALA A 3 -42.42 15.64 -7.26
N PRO A 4 -41.89 16.25 -8.35
CA PRO A 4 -41.53 15.68 -9.67
C PRO A 4 -40.10 16.06 -10.20
N TYR A 5 -39.61 15.28 -11.19
CA TYR A 5 -38.49 15.64 -12.06
C TYR A 5 -38.93 16.71 -13.08
N ILE A 6 -38.16 17.78 -13.22
CA ILE A 6 -38.38 18.84 -14.22
C ILE A 6 -37.38 18.64 -15.36
N ILE A 7 -37.88 18.28 -16.54
CA ILE A 7 -37.14 18.31 -17.81
C ILE A 7 -37.30 19.72 -18.39
N ILE A 8 -36.21 20.48 -18.47
CA ILE A 8 -36.15 21.72 -19.25
C ILE A 8 -35.10 21.52 -20.34
N MET A 9 -35.56 21.27 -21.57
CA MET A 9 -34.78 21.56 -22.77
C MET A 9 -34.66 23.08 -22.87
N LEU A 10 -33.44 23.61 -22.97
CA LEU A 10 -33.24 25.02 -23.30
C LEU A 10 -32.43 25.18 -24.58
N LEU A 11 -33.06 25.90 -25.51
CA LEU A 11 -32.54 26.47 -26.75
C LEU A 11 -31.20 27.18 -26.54
N ILE A 12 -30.25 26.95 -27.46
CA ILE A 12 -29.05 27.77 -27.60
C ILE A 12 -29.41 28.98 -28.48
N CYS A 13 -29.44 30.18 -27.90
CA CYS A 13 -29.44 31.44 -28.65
C CYS A 13 -28.02 32.00 -28.62
N VAL A 14 -27.34 32.00 -29.78
CA VAL A 14 -26.03 32.65 -29.94
C VAL A 14 -26.28 34.10 -30.36
N THR A 15 -25.72 35.05 -29.62
CA THR A 15 -25.54 36.41 -30.14
C THR A 15 -24.11 36.87 -29.95
N ALA A 16 -23.57 37.42 -31.05
CA ALA A 16 -22.28 38.06 -31.16
C ALA A 16 -22.24 39.34 -30.31
N SER A 17 -21.24 39.47 -29.44
CA SER A 17 -20.51 40.69 -29.05
C SER A 17 -19.95 40.57 -27.63
N GLY A 18 -18.64 40.77 -27.48
CA GLY A 18 -18.02 41.14 -26.21
C GLY A 18 -17.48 39.97 -25.37
N ILE A 19 -16.16 40.00 -25.14
CA ILE A 19 -15.45 39.08 -24.26
C ILE A 19 -15.95 39.29 -22.82
N ILE A 20 -16.78 38.36 -22.33
CA ILE A 20 -17.08 38.22 -20.91
C ILE A 20 -16.04 37.26 -20.33
N TRP A 21 -15.20 37.75 -19.43
CA TRP A 21 -14.43 36.91 -18.51
C TRP A 21 -15.44 36.14 -17.65
N LEU A 22 -15.83 34.94 -18.08
CA LEU A 22 -16.50 34.00 -17.20
C LEU A 22 -15.43 33.54 -16.20
N ILE A 23 -15.40 34.15 -15.00
CA ILE A 23 -14.80 33.50 -13.86
C ILE A 23 -15.63 32.23 -13.68
N ILE A 24 -15.14 31.10 -14.21
CA ILE A 24 -15.62 29.78 -13.83
C ILE A 24 -15.17 29.64 -12.38
N SER A 25 -15.99 30.13 -11.46
CA SER A 25 -15.97 29.70 -10.08
C SER A 25 -16.32 28.22 -10.14
N ARG A 26 -15.32 27.36 -10.31
CA ARG A 26 -15.47 25.94 -10.02
C ARG A 26 -15.79 25.92 -8.54
N SER A 27 -17.07 25.85 -8.20
CA SER A 27 -17.51 25.28 -6.95
C SER A 27 -16.94 23.87 -6.96
N GLY A 28 -15.70 23.76 -6.49
CA GLY A 28 -15.24 22.50 -5.95
C GLY A 28 -16.32 22.14 -4.96
N THR A 29 -17.04 21.06 -5.24
CA THR A 29 -17.66 20.29 -4.18
C THR A 29 -16.60 20.23 -3.09
N PRO A 30 -16.83 20.73 -1.86
CA PRO A 30 -15.91 20.44 -0.79
C PRO A 30 -15.74 18.92 -0.85
N ALA A 31 -14.51 18.47 -1.09
CA ALA A 31 -14.18 17.07 -0.96
C ALA A 31 -14.77 16.71 0.38
N SER A 32 -15.79 15.85 0.38
CA SER A 32 -16.44 15.41 1.59
C SER A 32 -15.32 15.10 2.55
N ASP A 33 -15.25 15.84 3.66
CA ASP A 33 -14.36 15.56 4.77
C ASP A 33 -14.78 14.20 5.29
N ALA A 34 -14.28 13.18 4.61
CA ALA A 34 -14.23 11.84 5.11
C ALA A 34 -13.27 11.98 6.28
N ASN A 35 -13.87 12.14 7.46
CA ASN A 35 -13.30 11.77 8.73
C ASN A 35 -12.97 10.26 8.66
N GLN A 36 -11.98 9.92 7.82
CA GLN A 36 -11.28 8.67 7.85
C GLN A 36 -10.60 8.69 9.20
N SER A 37 -11.17 7.97 10.15
CA SER A 37 -10.40 7.54 11.30
C SER A 37 -9.07 7.04 10.74
N ILE A 38 -7.96 7.69 11.07
CA ILE A 38 -6.63 7.17 10.79
C ILE A 38 -6.46 5.97 11.73
N GLY A 39 -7.19 4.90 11.44
CA GLY A 39 -7.05 3.63 12.09
C GLY A 39 -5.77 2.98 11.59
N CYS A 40 -5.23 2.06 12.39
CA CYS A 40 -4.13 1.24 11.93
C CYS A 40 -4.54 0.55 10.61
N PRO A 41 -3.69 0.57 9.57
CA PRO A 41 -4.00 -0.14 8.34
C PRO A 41 -4.20 -1.62 8.65
N ASN A 42 -5.19 -2.24 8.00
CA ASN A 42 -5.36 -3.68 8.12
C ASN A 42 -4.13 -4.39 7.53
N ILE A 43 -3.45 -5.19 8.36
CA ILE A 43 -2.27 -5.94 7.96
C ILE A 43 -2.73 -7.36 7.60
N VAL A 44 -2.51 -7.75 6.35
CA VAL A 44 -2.69 -9.13 5.88
C VAL A 44 -1.66 -10.00 6.57
N SER A 45 -2.13 -10.84 7.48
CA SER A 45 -1.30 -11.74 8.29
C SER A 45 -0.60 -12.79 7.43
N ARG A 46 0.46 -13.39 7.99
CA ARG A 46 1.19 -14.49 7.34
C ARG A 46 0.30 -15.63 6.84
N SER A 47 -0.71 -16.02 7.61
CA SER A 47 -1.63 -17.08 7.20
C SER A 47 -2.52 -16.65 6.02
N GLU A 48 -2.99 -15.40 5.98
CA GLU A 48 -3.86 -14.90 4.91
C GLU A 48 -3.19 -14.86 3.53
N TRP A 49 -1.88 -14.64 3.46
CA TRP A 49 -1.14 -14.70 2.20
C TRP A 49 -0.48 -16.06 1.94
N ASN A 50 -0.79 -17.08 2.76
CA ASN A 50 -0.24 -18.44 2.67
C ASN A 50 1.29 -18.49 2.79
N ALA A 51 1.82 -17.84 3.83
CA ALA A 51 3.24 -17.88 4.14
C ALA A 51 3.71 -19.29 4.47
N ARG A 52 4.88 -19.66 3.94
CA ARG A 52 5.64 -20.80 4.47
C ARG A 52 6.13 -20.50 5.89
N ALA A 53 6.32 -21.56 6.67
CA ALA A 53 6.95 -21.46 7.99
C ALA A 53 8.43 -21.03 7.84
N PRO A 54 8.94 -20.15 8.72
CA PRO A 54 10.35 -19.80 8.72
C PRO A 54 11.21 -21.01 9.12
N LYS A 55 12.43 -21.13 8.56
CA LYS A 55 13.39 -22.18 8.94
C LYS A 55 13.92 -21.97 10.37
N SER A 56 14.09 -20.71 10.77
CA SER A 56 14.52 -20.28 12.09
C SER A 56 13.97 -18.89 12.40
N VAL A 57 13.86 -18.54 13.68
CA VAL A 57 13.37 -17.23 14.14
C VAL A 57 14.34 -16.63 15.14
N SER A 58 14.78 -15.40 14.87
CA SER A 58 15.54 -14.56 15.78
C SER A 58 14.72 -13.34 16.17
N TYR A 59 14.59 -13.09 17.47
CA TYR A 59 13.83 -11.97 18.01
C TYR A 59 14.70 -10.73 18.24
N LEU A 60 14.10 -9.56 18.13
CA LEU A 60 14.73 -8.29 18.46
C LEU A 60 14.99 -8.22 19.97
N SER A 61 16.15 -7.69 20.36
CA SER A 61 16.55 -7.59 21.77
C SER A 61 15.87 -6.45 22.54
N HIS A 62 15.26 -5.50 21.82
CA HIS A 62 14.66 -4.29 22.41
C HIS A 62 13.61 -3.69 21.47
N GLN A 63 12.64 -3.02 22.07
CA GLN A 63 11.61 -2.22 21.42
C GLN A 63 11.35 -0.97 22.28
N PRO A 64 10.90 0.16 21.70
CA PRO A 64 10.63 0.39 20.28
C PRO A 64 11.93 0.49 19.46
N LEU A 65 11.85 0.11 18.18
CA LEU A 65 12.94 0.32 17.24
C LEU A 65 13.00 1.79 16.80
N GLN A 66 14.21 2.31 16.62
CA GLN A 66 14.44 3.72 16.28
C GLN A 66 14.48 3.97 14.77
N TYR A 67 14.63 2.93 13.95
CA TYR A 67 14.84 3.05 12.51
C TYR A 67 13.77 2.32 11.69
N ALA A 68 13.40 2.91 10.55
CA ALA A 68 12.63 2.27 9.50
C ALA A 68 13.40 2.37 8.18
N PHE A 69 13.59 1.25 7.49
CA PHE A 69 14.30 1.18 6.21
C PHE A 69 13.31 0.88 5.09
N ILE A 70 13.25 1.76 4.09
CA ILE A 70 12.35 1.62 2.94
C ILE A 70 13.12 1.05 1.75
N HIS A 71 12.58 -0.03 1.17
CA HIS A 71 13.12 -0.74 0.01
C HIS A 71 12.04 -0.86 -1.08
N HIS A 72 12.47 -1.00 -2.34
CA HIS A 72 11.61 -1.35 -3.48
C HIS A 72 12.20 -2.55 -4.24
N SER A 73 11.41 -3.30 -5.02
CA SER A 73 11.97 -4.30 -5.95
C SER A 73 12.15 -3.72 -7.35
N ALA A 74 12.91 -4.48 -8.14
CA ALA A 74 12.84 -4.46 -9.60
C ALA A 74 12.00 -5.62 -10.18
N TYR A 75 11.63 -6.62 -9.38
CA TYR A 75 10.90 -7.83 -9.78
C TYR A 75 10.30 -8.55 -8.56
N PRO A 76 9.13 -9.23 -8.66
CA PRO A 76 8.18 -9.24 -9.78
C PRO A 76 7.63 -7.85 -10.11
N GLU A 77 7.02 -7.74 -11.29
CA GLU A 77 6.30 -6.53 -11.70
C GLU A 77 5.19 -6.15 -10.69
N GLU A 78 4.59 -5.00 -10.95
CA GLU A 78 3.59 -4.41 -10.08
C GLU A 78 2.43 -5.36 -9.81
N CYS A 79 2.05 -5.43 -8.54
CA CYS A 79 0.88 -6.14 -8.10
C CYS A 79 -0.16 -5.09 -7.69
N LEU A 80 -1.38 -5.23 -8.19
CA LEU A 80 -2.42 -4.24 -7.98
C LEU A 80 -3.44 -4.74 -6.96
N THR A 81 -3.95 -5.96 -7.13
CA THR A 81 -4.96 -6.54 -6.23
C THR A 81 -4.32 -7.26 -5.03
N LYS A 82 -5.05 -7.40 -3.92
CA LYS A 82 -4.64 -8.20 -2.74
C LYS A 82 -4.11 -9.59 -3.13
N ASP A 83 -4.81 -10.29 -4.03
CA ASP A 83 -4.43 -11.66 -4.43
C ASP A 83 -3.15 -11.69 -5.27
N SER A 84 -3.02 -10.77 -6.24
CA SER A 84 -1.79 -10.64 -7.04
C SER A 84 -0.61 -10.27 -6.17
N CYS A 85 -0.81 -9.41 -5.17
CA CYS A 85 0.21 -9.03 -4.22
C CYS A 85 0.57 -10.15 -3.25
N ALA A 86 -0.40 -10.94 -2.79
CA ALA A 86 -0.11 -12.13 -2.01
C ALA A 86 0.76 -13.12 -2.81
N ALA A 87 0.52 -13.27 -4.12
CA ALA A 87 1.36 -14.09 -4.99
C ALA A 87 2.79 -13.53 -5.14
N ALA A 88 2.93 -12.21 -5.31
CA ALA A 88 4.23 -11.55 -5.34
C ALA A 88 5.00 -11.72 -4.01
N VAL A 89 4.32 -11.56 -2.87
CA VAL A 89 4.90 -11.78 -1.53
C VAL A 89 5.40 -13.21 -1.36
N ARG A 90 4.64 -14.22 -1.83
CA ARG A 90 5.08 -15.62 -1.85
C ARG A 90 6.33 -15.81 -2.72
N SER A 91 6.35 -15.24 -3.92
CA SER A 91 7.55 -15.30 -4.79
C SER A 91 8.79 -14.68 -4.13
N PHE A 92 8.64 -13.60 -3.37
CA PHE A 92 9.75 -13.04 -2.59
C PHE A 92 10.22 -13.98 -1.48
N GLN A 93 9.29 -14.60 -0.76
CA GLN A 93 9.63 -15.59 0.26
C GLN A 93 10.38 -16.77 -0.38
N ASP A 94 9.93 -17.24 -1.54
CA ASP A 94 10.54 -18.33 -2.29
C ASP A 94 11.96 -18.02 -2.73
N PHE A 95 12.15 -16.87 -3.37
CA PHE A 95 13.49 -16.43 -3.74
C PHE A 95 14.42 -16.26 -2.51
N HIS A 96 13.93 -15.70 -1.41
CA HIS A 96 14.75 -15.52 -0.21
C HIS A 96 15.13 -16.84 0.45
N MET A 97 14.18 -17.77 0.58
CA MET A 97 14.43 -19.04 1.29
C MET A 97 15.15 -20.07 0.42
N ASP A 98 14.78 -20.19 -0.85
CA ASP A 98 15.24 -21.27 -1.72
C ASP A 98 16.48 -20.85 -2.51
N THR A 99 16.53 -19.62 -3.02
CA THR A 99 17.70 -19.12 -3.78
C THR A 99 18.77 -18.49 -2.88
N ARG A 100 18.38 -17.66 -1.91
CA ARG A 100 19.36 -16.99 -1.00
C ARG A 100 19.67 -17.77 0.27
N GLY A 101 18.93 -18.84 0.55
CA GLY A 101 19.14 -19.67 1.74
C GLY A 101 18.76 -19.00 3.06
N TRP A 102 17.99 -17.91 3.04
CA TRP A 102 17.56 -17.22 4.25
C TRP A 102 16.52 -18.03 5.03
N ASP A 103 16.33 -17.66 6.29
CA ASP A 103 15.37 -18.32 7.16
C ASP A 103 13.92 -18.02 6.79
N ASP A 104 13.67 -16.87 6.17
CA ASP A 104 12.34 -16.38 5.80
C ASP A 104 12.50 -15.18 4.84
N ILE A 105 11.38 -14.63 4.36
CA ILE A 105 11.33 -13.36 3.65
C ILE A 105 12.13 -12.28 4.38
N GLY A 106 12.94 -11.49 3.67
CA GLY A 106 13.91 -10.59 4.32
C GLY A 106 13.31 -9.34 4.97
N TYR A 107 12.06 -9.00 4.66
CA TYR A 107 11.42 -7.75 5.09
C TYR A 107 10.50 -7.96 6.29
N SER A 108 10.33 -6.92 7.12
CA SER A 108 9.37 -6.91 8.23
C SER A 108 7.94 -6.78 7.70
N PHE A 109 7.72 -5.87 6.74
CA PHE A 109 6.43 -5.62 6.10
C PHE A 109 6.59 -5.36 4.60
N LEU A 110 5.57 -5.71 3.83
CA LEU A 110 5.51 -5.47 2.39
C LEU A 110 4.22 -4.74 2.02
N ILE A 111 4.26 -3.93 0.96
CA ILE A 111 3.11 -3.14 0.52
C ILE A 111 2.86 -3.32 -0.96
N GLY A 112 1.62 -3.72 -1.26
CA GLY A 112 1.09 -3.85 -2.61
C GLY A 112 0.68 -2.52 -3.24
N GLY A 113 0.38 -2.52 -4.55
CA GLY A 113 0.06 -1.31 -5.31
C GLY A 113 -1.16 -0.53 -4.79
N GLU A 114 -2.19 -1.23 -4.32
CA GLU A 114 -3.38 -0.64 -3.68
C GLU A 114 -3.15 -0.22 -2.20
N GLY A 115 -1.92 -0.30 -1.69
CA GLY A 115 -1.59 0.06 -0.31
C GLY A 115 -1.89 -1.04 0.72
N THR A 116 -2.29 -2.22 0.28
CA THR A 116 -2.45 -3.39 1.17
C THR A 116 -1.12 -3.73 1.83
N VAL A 117 -1.10 -3.83 3.16
CA VAL A 117 0.10 -4.17 3.94
C VAL A 117 0.10 -5.66 4.23
N PHE A 118 1.19 -6.33 3.92
CA PHE A 118 1.44 -7.74 4.19
C PHE A 118 2.48 -7.90 5.29
N GLU A 119 2.19 -8.75 6.26
CA GLU A 119 3.13 -9.13 7.30
C GLU A 119 4.23 -10.02 6.72
N GLY A 120 5.48 -9.55 6.78
CA GLY A 120 6.66 -10.35 6.50
C GLY A 120 7.13 -11.04 7.78
N ARG A 121 8.33 -10.67 8.26
CA ARG A 121 8.81 -11.12 9.58
C ARG A 121 8.08 -10.47 10.75
N GLY A 122 7.35 -9.38 10.53
CA GLY A 122 6.55 -8.73 11.58
C GLY A 122 7.35 -7.78 12.47
N TRP A 123 6.79 -7.47 13.63
CA TRP A 123 7.24 -6.39 14.52
C TRP A 123 8.40 -6.75 15.44
N ASP A 124 8.57 -8.04 15.76
CA ASP A 124 9.40 -8.54 16.85
C ASP A 124 10.60 -9.38 16.38
N ARG A 125 10.71 -9.63 15.07
CA ARG A 125 11.75 -10.49 14.48
C ARG A 125 12.81 -9.69 13.74
N VAL A 126 14.05 -10.17 13.83
CA VAL A 126 15.20 -9.62 13.11
C VAL A 126 15.03 -9.82 11.60
N GLY A 127 15.23 -8.75 10.82
CA GLY A 127 15.14 -8.74 9.36
C GLY A 127 16.34 -9.38 8.63
N ALA A 128 16.30 -9.34 7.30
CA ALA A 128 17.46 -9.58 6.42
C ALA A 128 17.55 -8.54 5.29
N HIS A 129 16.95 -7.37 5.48
CA HIS A 129 16.74 -6.33 4.47
C HIS A 129 17.86 -5.28 4.38
N THR A 130 18.58 -5.02 5.47
CA THR A 130 19.62 -3.97 5.52
C THR A 130 20.87 -4.51 6.22
N LYS A 131 21.94 -4.75 5.46
CA LYS A 131 23.22 -5.25 6.00
C LYS A 131 23.70 -4.33 7.14
N GLY A 132 24.01 -4.93 8.29
CA GLY A 132 24.46 -4.22 9.50
C GLY A 132 23.35 -3.59 10.35
N HIS A 133 22.09 -3.57 9.90
CA HIS A 133 21.00 -2.84 10.58
C HIS A 133 19.72 -3.67 10.80
N ASN A 134 19.75 -4.96 10.50
CA ASN A 134 18.59 -5.85 10.59
C ASN A 134 18.01 -6.01 12.01
N SER A 135 18.80 -5.76 13.05
CA SER A 135 18.42 -5.88 14.46
C SER A 135 17.98 -4.56 15.11
N VAL A 136 18.04 -3.44 14.37
CA VAL A 136 17.79 -2.09 14.91
C VAL A 136 16.69 -1.34 14.16
N GLY A 137 16.12 -1.91 13.09
CA GLY A 137 15.05 -1.27 12.35
C GLY A 137 14.19 -2.23 11.53
N LEU A 138 12.98 -1.79 11.21
CA LEU A 138 12.04 -2.55 10.40
C LEU A 138 12.28 -2.30 8.92
N GLY A 139 12.25 -3.36 8.12
CA GLY A 139 12.32 -3.27 6.67
C GLY A 139 10.93 -3.22 6.07
N ARG A 140 10.63 -2.14 5.34
CA ARG A 140 9.39 -1.99 4.58
C ARG A 140 9.69 -2.10 3.10
N TYR A 141 8.90 -2.93 2.42
CA TYR A 141 8.97 -3.13 0.98
C TYR A 141 7.82 -2.40 0.28
N LEU A 142 8.11 -1.67 -0.79
CA LEU A 142 7.13 -1.01 -1.66
C LEU A 142 7.20 -1.64 -3.06
N ASN A 143 6.06 -2.09 -3.59
CA ASN A 143 5.97 -2.37 -5.02
C ASN A 143 5.97 -1.05 -5.81
N LYS A 144 6.57 -1.04 -6.99
CA LYS A 144 6.61 0.14 -7.87
C LYS A 144 5.20 0.46 -8.37
N LYS A 145 4.97 1.72 -8.76
CA LYS A 145 3.79 2.23 -9.48
C LYS A 145 4.18 2.60 -10.90
#